data_AF-A0A847QLM1-F1
#
_entry.id   AF-A0A847QLM1-F1
#
_cell.length_a   1.000
_cell.length_b   1.000
_cell.length_c   1.000
_cell.angle_alpha   90.00
_cell.angle_beta   90.00
_cell.angle_gamma   90.00
#
_symmetry.space_group_name_H-M   'P 1'
#
loop_
_entity.id
_entity.type
_entity.pdbx_description
1 polymer ?
#
loop_
_entity_poly.entity_id
_entity_poly.type
_entity_poly.pdbx_seq_one_letter_code
_entity_poly.pdbx_strand_id
1 'polypeptide(L)' 'KKVSFSSGCSGNLQGISRLVEGMPIQEVIKRLKGISCGGKDTSCPDQLARALAQFAAE' A
#
# COMPACT_ATOMS: atom_id res chain seq x y z
N LYS A 1 -3.70 14.52 0.69
CA LYS A 1 -4.51 13.26 0.57
C LYS A 1 -4.13 12.34 1.73
N LYS A 2 -5.07 11.64 2.37
CA LYS A 2 -4.82 10.78 3.55
C LYS A 2 -5.08 9.31 3.16
N VAL A 3 -4.16 8.41 3.49
CA VAL A 3 -4.31 6.96 3.26
C VAL A 3 -5.16 6.37 4.38
N SER A 4 -6.17 5.58 4.02
CA SER A 4 -7.01 4.84 4.97
C SER A 4 -7.16 3.39 4.52
N PHE A 5 -7.22 2.49 5.50
CA PHE A 5 -7.37 1.05 5.30
C PHE A 5 -8.64 0.58 6.02
N SER A 6 -9.43 -0.27 5.36
CA SER A 6 -10.71 -0.77 5.90
C SER A 6 -10.59 -2.05 6.72
N SER A 7 -9.49 -2.79 6.57
CA SER A 7 -9.25 -4.06 7.26
C SER A 7 -7.76 -4.43 7.25
N GLY A 8 -7.33 -5.25 8.21
CA GLY A 8 -5.93 -5.71 8.36
C GLY A 8 -5.40 -5.56 9.77
N CYS A 9 -4.16 -5.98 10.00
CA CYS A 9 -3.49 -5.79 11.30
C CYS A 9 -3.26 -4.28 11.53
N SER A 10 -3.96 -3.69 12.51
CA SER A 10 -3.93 -2.25 12.81
C SER A 10 -2.50 -1.69 12.93
N GLY A 11 -1.60 -2.38 13.63
CA GLY A 11 -0.22 -1.94 13.79
C GLY A 11 0.55 -1.89 12.47
N ASN A 12 0.39 -2.91 11.62
CA ASN A 12 1.04 -2.94 10.31
C ASN A 12 0.53 -1.85 9.38
N LEU A 13 -0.79 -1.60 9.37
CA LEU A 13 -1.41 -0.56 8.55
C LEU A 13 -0.93 0.85 8.93
N GLN A 14 -0.84 1.12 10.24
CA GLN A 14 -0.25 2.36 10.73
C GLN A 14 1.22 2.49 10.35
N GLY A 15 1.98 1.39 10.45
CA GLY A 15 3.39 1.33 10.06
C GLY A 15 3.58 1.67 8.58
N ILE A 16 2.86 0.99 7.69
CA ILE A 16 2.88 1.25 6.24
C ILE A 16 2.55 2.71 5.96
N SER A 17 1.46 3.23 6.55
CA SER A 17 1.06 4.63 6.33
C SER A 17 2.16 5.64 6.69
N ARG A 18 2.86 5.43 7.81
CA ARG A 18 3.96 6.31 8.23
C ARG A 18 5.20 6.15 7.34
N LEU A 19 5.50 4.93 6.90
CA LEU A 19 6.67 4.64 6.07
C LEU A 19 6.58 5.24 4.65
N VAL A 20 5.37 5.41 4.12
CA VAL A 20 5.14 5.94 2.76
C VAL A 20 4.79 7.42 2.74
N GLU A 21 4.61 8.05 3.90
CA GLU A 21 4.25 9.47 3.99
C GLU A 21 5.34 10.37 3.38
N GLY A 22 4.93 11.30 2.51
CA GLY A 22 5.86 12.18 1.79
C GLY A 22 6.62 11.53 0.62
N MET A 23 6.47 10.22 0.41
CA MET A 23 7.14 9.50 -0.66
C MET A 23 6.41 9.71 -2.01
N PRO A 24 7.13 9.83 -3.16
CA PRO A 24 6.49 9.89 -4.47
C PRO A 24 5.65 8.64 -4.74
N ILE A 25 4.44 8.82 -5.28
CA ILE A 25 3.49 7.72 -5.53
C ILE A 25 4.14 6.57 -6.32
N GLN A 26 4.89 6.88 -7.36
CA GLN A 26 5.55 5.87 -8.20
C GLN A 26 6.59 5.04 -7.43
N GLU A 27 7.29 5.65 -6.47
CA GLU A 27 8.24 4.93 -5.61
C GLU A 27 7.50 4.01 -4.62
N VAL A 28 6.37 4.44 -4.07
CA VAL A 28 5.53 3.59 -3.21
C VAL A 28 5.00 2.38 -3.98
N ILE A 29 4.48 2.59 -5.19
CA ILE A 29 4.01 1.49 -6.04
C ILE A 29 5.14 0.51 -6.33
N LYS A 30 6.30 1.02 -6.76
CA LYS A 30 7.47 0.20 -7.09
C LYS A 30 7.94 -0.65 -5.89
N ARG A 31 7.95 -0.09 -4.69
CA ARG A 31 8.39 -0.78 -3.47
C ARG A 31 7.43 -1.86 -2.98
N LEU A 32 6.12 -1.63 -3.14
CA LEU A 32 5.10 -2.43 -2.46
C LEU A 32 4.36 -3.41 -3.38
N LYS A 33 4.39 -3.20 -4.71
CA LYS A 33 3.71 -4.04 -5.69
C LYS A 33 4.25 -5.48 -5.66
N GLY A 34 3.34 -6.44 -5.65
CA GLY A 34 3.63 -7.88 -5.73
C GLY A 34 3.96 -8.54 -4.39
N ILE A 35 3.99 -7.81 -3.28
CA ILE A 35 4.19 -8.43 -1.96
C ILE A 35 2.98 -9.33 -1.66
N SER A 36 3.21 -10.63 -1.51
CA SER A 36 2.20 -11.63 -1.13
C SER A 36 2.14 -11.86 0.38
N CYS A 37 1.01 -12.35 0.91
CA CYS A 37 0.86 -12.69 2.33
C CYS A 37 0.31 -14.11 2.51
N GLY A 38 1.11 -15.03 3.10
CA GLY A 38 0.63 -16.35 3.54
C GLY A 38 -0.06 -17.18 2.45
N GLY A 39 0.53 -17.25 1.25
CA GLY A 39 -0.04 -18.00 0.11
C GLY A 39 -1.15 -17.27 -0.65
N LYS A 40 -1.50 -16.03 -0.29
CA LYS A 40 -2.43 -15.19 -1.05
C LYS A 40 -1.70 -14.42 -2.15
N ASP A 41 -2.41 -14.15 -3.24
CA ASP A 41 -1.90 -13.38 -4.40
C ASP A 41 -1.73 -11.87 -4.14
N THR A 42 -1.89 -11.43 -2.88
CA THR A 42 -1.81 -10.01 -2.49
C THR A 42 -1.52 -9.88 -0.99
N SER A 43 -1.15 -8.68 -0.57
CA SER A 43 -1.00 -8.26 0.82
C SER A 43 -1.48 -6.82 1.04
N CYS A 44 -1.52 -6.35 2.29
CA CYS A 44 -1.84 -4.95 2.60
C CYS A 44 -0.94 -3.92 1.85
N PRO A 45 0.41 -4.07 1.82
CA PRO A 45 1.23 -3.16 1.03
C PRO A 45 0.96 -3.27 -0.48
N ASP A 46 0.74 -4.47 -1.00
CA ASP A 46 0.42 -4.64 -2.43
C ASP A 46 -0.95 -4.04 -2.80
N GLN A 47 -1.95 -4.15 -1.92
CA GLN A 47 -3.25 -3.49 -2.09
C GLN A 47 -3.10 -1.96 -2.14
N LEU A 48 -2.24 -1.40 -1.29
CA LEU A 48 -1.93 0.03 -1.35
C LEU A 48 -1.27 0.40 -2.69
N ALA A 49 -0.32 -0.40 -3.18
CA ALA A 49 0.32 -0.17 -4.48
C ALA A 49 -0.70 -0.19 -5.62
N ARG A 50 -1.63 -1.16 -5.63
CA ARG A 50 -2.70 -1.24 -6.64
C ARG A 50 -3.64 -0.04 -6.58
N ALA A 51 -4.06 0.38 -5.39
CA ALA A 51 -4.92 1.55 -5.20
C ALA A 51 -4.24 2.85 -5.67
N LEU A 52 -2.96 3.02 -5.34
CA LEU A 52 -2.17 4.17 -5.79
C LEU A 52 -1.95 4.17 -7.31
N ALA A 53 -1.76 3.00 -7.93
CA ALA A 53 -1.63 2.89 -9.38
C ALA A 53 -2.93 3.28 -10.10
N GLN A 54 -4.09 2.86 -9.58
CA GLN A 54 -5.39 3.29 -10.09
C GLN A 54 -5.56 4.81 -9.96
N PHE A 55 -5.29 5.33 -8.77
CA PHE A 55 -5.37 6.75 -8.47
C PHE A 55 -4.43 7.63 -9.32
N ALA A 56 -3.26 7.12 -9.71
CA ALA A 56 -2.31 7.85 -10.55
C ALA A 56 -2.63 7.78 -12.06
N ALA A 57 -3.55 6.90 -12.46
CA ALA A 57 -4.04 6.78 -13.83
C ALA A 57 -5.30 7.64 -14.10
N GLU A 58 -5.89 8.20 -13.04
CA GLU A 58 -6.94 9.24 -13.07
C GLU A 58 -6.32 10.65 -13.10
#